data_AF-A0A849I8Y3-F1
#
_entry.id   AF-A0A849I8Y3-F1
#
_cell.length_a   1.000
_cell.length_b   1.000
_cell.length_c   1.000
_cell.angle_alpha   90.00
_cell.angle_beta   90.00
_cell.angle_gamma   90.00
#
_symmetry.space_group_name_H-M   'P 1'
#
loop_
_entity.id
_entity.type
_entity.pdbx_description
1 polymer ?
#
loop_
_entity_poly.entity_id
_entity_poly.type
_entity_poly.pdbx_seq_one_letter_code
_entity_poly.pdbx_strand_id
1 'polypeptide(L)'
;MKRADQSIRPLSEQAETTRKRWNGAGRNPSITVRQVEVAAEVAVGAQLRFPELTEEEILAFVAGNPWRFARTMPQYPHWYCLIEKVAEEDRLTFCRFARQIRRRGYRQRFRKRWQTYYDVGPDKFWVIGYGKLDDPRDVDDVILINRAPKGDAYP
;
A
#
# COMPACT_ATOMS: atom_id res chain seq x y z
N MET A 1 -44.71 18.88 23.57
CA MET A 1 -43.56 17.94 23.63
C MET A 1 -42.58 18.29 22.52
N LYS A 2 -41.38 18.77 22.86
CA LYS A 2 -40.29 19.12 21.92
C LYS A 2 -39.26 17.99 21.86
N ARG A 3 -38.84 17.56 20.66
CA ARG A 3 -37.50 17.02 20.30
C ARG A 3 -37.28 17.38 18.83
N ALA A 4 -36.48 18.40 18.52
CA ALA A 4 -35.02 18.47 18.50
C ALA A 4 -34.44 17.93 17.18
N ASP A 5 -34.45 18.86 16.23
CA ASP A 5 -33.60 19.00 15.04
C ASP A 5 -32.12 18.74 15.38
N GLN A 6 -31.48 17.83 14.65
CA GLN A 6 -30.03 17.60 14.72
C GLN A 6 -29.37 18.34 13.57
N SER A 7 -29.13 19.63 13.79
CA SER A 7 -28.27 20.43 12.92
C SER A 7 -26.83 19.95 13.05
N ILE A 8 -26.24 19.59 11.90
CA ILE A 8 -24.83 19.25 11.75
C ILE A 8 -24.01 20.49 12.12
N ARG A 9 -23.18 20.38 13.16
CA ARG A 9 -22.27 21.45 13.55
C ARG A 9 -21.09 21.56 12.57
N PRO A 10 -20.63 22.77 12.23
CA PRO A 10 -19.44 22.97 11.40
C PRO A 10 -18.18 22.40 12.08
N LEU A 11 -17.30 21.80 11.25
CA LEU A 11 -16.08 21.08 11.64
C LEU A 11 -15.08 21.90 12.50
N SER A 12 -15.21 23.22 12.54
CA SER A 12 -14.36 24.11 13.34
C SER A 12 -14.53 23.95 14.85
N GLU A 13 -15.71 23.51 15.33
CA GLU A 13 -15.99 23.34 16.77
C GLU A 13 -15.56 21.98 17.35
N GLN A 14 -15.21 21.00 16.52
CA GLN A 14 -14.76 19.67 16.99
C GLN A 14 -13.25 19.60 17.27
N ALA A 15 -12.49 20.62 16.84
CA ALA A 15 -11.04 20.68 17.02
C ALA A 15 -10.61 21.16 18.43
N GLU A 16 -11.52 21.73 19.23
CA GLU A 16 -11.17 22.32 20.54
C GLU A 16 -11.23 21.32 21.72
N THR A 17 -11.80 20.13 21.53
CA THR A 17 -12.04 19.18 22.64
C THR A 17 -10.88 18.23 22.94
N THR A 18 -9.76 18.31 22.22
CA THR A 18 -8.59 17.44 22.43
C THR A 18 -7.43 18.13 23.15
N ARG A 19 -7.70 19.24 23.86
CA ARG A 19 -6.65 20.07 24.49
C ARG A 19 -6.38 19.81 25.99
N LYS A 20 -7.01 18.82 26.63
CA LYS A 20 -6.80 18.56 28.07
C LYS A 20 -6.71 17.08 28.43
N ARG A 21 -5.59 16.45 28.07
CA ARG A 21 -5.00 15.34 28.86
C ARG A 21 -3.61 14.99 28.31
N TRP A 22 -2.59 15.73 28.73
CA TRP A 22 -1.18 15.31 28.63
C TRP A 22 -0.44 15.95 29.81
N ASN A 23 -0.19 15.16 30.87
CA ASN A 23 0.68 15.51 31.98
C ASN A 23 1.82 14.48 31.98
N GLY A 24 3.02 14.89 31.56
CA GLY A 24 4.18 14.02 31.50
C GLY A 24 5.35 14.64 30.74
N ALA A 25 6.11 15.49 31.45
CA ALA A 25 7.51 15.89 31.25
C ALA A 25 8.09 15.95 29.82
N GLY A 26 8.43 17.17 29.39
CA GLY A 26 9.65 17.42 28.61
C GLY A 26 9.46 18.01 27.21
N ARG A 27 9.66 19.33 27.11
CA ARG A 27 9.89 20.16 25.91
C ARG A 27 8.67 20.44 25.02
N ASN A 28 8.14 21.65 25.20
CA ASN A 28 7.47 22.39 24.13
C ASN A 28 8.55 22.92 23.18
N PRO A 29 8.35 22.82 21.87
CA PRO A 29 8.35 24.08 21.14
C PRO A 29 7.02 24.26 20.44
N SER A 30 6.48 25.45 20.61
CA SER A 30 5.34 26.02 19.92
C SER A 30 5.39 25.68 18.43
N ILE A 31 4.68 24.62 18.03
CA ILE A 31 4.40 24.37 16.63
C ILE A 31 3.40 25.46 16.23
N THR A 32 3.89 26.46 15.51
CA THR A 32 3.02 27.48 14.93
C THR A 32 2.11 26.82 13.88
N VAL A 33 0.90 27.33 13.66
CA VAL A 33 -0.07 26.78 12.68
C VAL A 33 0.58 26.57 11.29
N ARG A 34 1.51 27.47 10.90
CA ARG A 34 2.34 27.34 9.69
C ARG A 34 3.20 26.08 9.65
N GLN A 35 3.72 25.60 10.78
CA GLN A 35 4.50 24.36 10.84
C GLN A 35 3.62 23.10 10.75
N VAL A 36 2.35 23.17 11.15
CA VAL A 36 1.38 22.07 10.93
C VAL A 36 0.97 22.00 9.46
N GLU A 37 0.75 23.16 8.83
CA GLU A 37 0.42 23.25 7.40
C GLU A 37 1.58 22.78 6.51
N VAL A 38 2.82 23.16 6.83
CA VAL A 38 4.02 22.66 6.14
C VAL A 38 4.20 21.15 6.35
N ALA A 39 3.90 20.62 7.54
CA ALA A 39 3.97 19.17 7.77
C ALA A 39 2.89 18.41 6.97
N ALA A 40 1.70 18.98 6.79
CA ALA A 40 0.65 18.42 5.95
C ALA A 40 0.99 18.51 4.45
N GLU A 41 1.55 19.62 3.97
CA GLU A 41 2.04 19.75 2.59
C GLU A 41 3.22 18.84 2.29
N VAL A 42 4.13 18.64 3.26
CA VAL A 42 5.24 17.67 3.14
C VAL A 42 4.72 16.24 3.16
N ALA A 43 3.67 15.92 3.95
CA ALA A 43 3.04 14.60 3.95
C ALA A 43 2.31 14.33 2.61
N VAL A 44 1.49 15.27 2.15
CA VAL A 44 0.81 15.20 0.83
C VAL A 44 1.84 15.14 -0.30
N GLY A 45 2.89 15.96 -0.24
CA GLY A 45 4.01 15.97 -1.19
C GLY A 45 4.87 14.71 -1.16
N ALA A 46 5.04 14.06 0.00
CA ALA A 46 5.69 12.76 0.13
C ALA A 46 4.81 11.62 -0.42
N GLN A 47 3.48 11.73 -0.29
CA GLN A 47 2.54 10.82 -0.95
C GLN A 47 2.53 10.95 -2.49
N LEU A 48 2.95 12.10 -3.04
CA LEU A 48 2.91 12.45 -4.47
C LEU A 48 4.21 12.20 -5.26
N ARG A 49 5.31 11.72 -4.65
CA ARG A 49 6.60 11.64 -5.38
C ARG A 49 6.69 10.60 -6.51
N PHE A 50 5.72 9.68 -6.59
CA PHE A 50 5.61 8.78 -7.73
C PHE A 50 4.13 8.55 -8.03
N PRO A 51 3.65 8.93 -9.23
CA PRO A 51 2.30 8.60 -9.64
C PRO A 51 2.12 7.08 -9.59
N GLU A 52 0.87 6.66 -9.46
CA GLU A 52 0.52 5.25 -9.60
C GLU A 52 0.82 4.80 -11.02
N LEU A 53 1.15 3.53 -11.16
CA LEU A 53 1.30 2.92 -12.46
C LEU A 53 -0.08 2.73 -13.09
N THR A 54 -0.19 3.07 -14.37
CA THR A 54 -1.36 2.67 -15.16
C THR A 54 -1.35 1.16 -15.38
N GLU A 55 -2.49 0.61 -15.81
CA GLU A 55 -2.57 -0.82 -16.16
C GLU A 55 -1.60 -1.15 -17.30
N GLU A 56 -1.46 -0.27 -18.29
CA GLU A 56 -0.53 -0.43 -19.41
C GLU A 56 0.92 -0.47 -18.96
N GLU A 57 1.33 0.43 -18.05
CA GLU A 57 2.69 0.42 -17.48
C GLU A 57 2.98 -0.87 -16.71
N ILE A 58 2.00 -1.38 -15.96
CA ILE A 58 2.12 -2.66 -15.24
C ILE A 58 2.24 -3.81 -16.24
N LEU A 59 1.39 -3.86 -17.26
CA LEU A 59 1.42 -4.93 -18.26
C LEU A 59 2.72 -4.90 -19.08
N ALA A 60 3.24 -3.71 -19.41
CA ALA A 60 4.54 -3.55 -20.05
C ALA A 60 5.68 -4.09 -19.17
N PHE A 61 5.69 -3.73 -17.88
CA PHE A 61 6.64 -4.27 -16.90
C PHE A 61 6.57 -5.80 -16.84
N VAL A 62 5.35 -6.35 -16.74
CA VAL A 62 5.10 -7.79 -16.65
C VAL A 62 5.60 -8.53 -17.89
N ALA A 63 5.40 -7.96 -19.09
CA ALA A 63 5.86 -8.55 -20.33
C ALA A 63 7.38 -8.45 -20.54
N GLY A 64 8.00 -7.37 -20.06
CA GLY A 64 9.42 -7.07 -20.26
C GLY A 64 10.38 -7.76 -19.28
N ASN A 65 9.89 -8.24 -18.13
CA ASN A 65 10.73 -8.75 -17.05
C ASN A 65 10.68 -10.28 -16.90
N PRO A 66 11.75 -10.89 -16.34
CA PRO A 66 11.81 -12.34 -16.20
C PRO A 66 10.88 -12.86 -15.09
N TRP A 67 10.02 -13.80 -15.45
CA TRP A 67 9.17 -14.54 -14.51
C TRP A 67 9.61 -15.99 -14.43
N ARG A 68 9.73 -16.51 -13.20
CA ARG A 68 10.04 -17.92 -12.94
C ARG A 68 8.83 -18.63 -12.37
N PHE A 69 8.52 -19.81 -12.91
CA PHE A 69 7.45 -20.66 -12.38
C PHE A 69 7.89 -21.35 -11.09
N ALA A 70 7.04 -21.30 -10.05
CA ALA A 70 7.29 -21.87 -8.74
C ALA A 70 7.04 -23.40 -8.70
N ARG A 71 7.93 -24.16 -9.34
CA ARG A 71 7.82 -25.64 -9.49
C ARG A 71 7.69 -26.40 -8.17
N THR A 72 8.23 -25.86 -7.07
CA THR A 72 8.22 -26.49 -5.74
C THR A 72 6.91 -26.31 -4.98
N MET A 73 5.96 -25.55 -5.53
CA MET A 73 4.61 -25.35 -4.96
C MET A 73 3.52 -25.77 -5.97
N PRO A 74 3.47 -27.05 -6.39
CA PRO A 74 2.55 -27.51 -7.43
C PRO A 74 1.07 -27.32 -7.08
N GLN A 75 0.72 -27.35 -5.78
CA GLN A 75 -0.64 -27.12 -5.30
C GLN A 75 -1.09 -25.65 -5.41
N TYR A 76 -0.15 -24.73 -5.64
CA TYR A 76 -0.39 -23.30 -5.76
C TYR A 76 0.43 -22.77 -6.93
N PRO A 77 0.07 -23.11 -8.18
CA PRO A 77 0.86 -22.73 -9.34
C PRO A 77 0.91 -21.21 -9.47
N HIS A 78 2.11 -20.64 -9.42
CA HIS A 78 2.35 -19.23 -9.66
C HIS A 78 3.70 -18.98 -10.30
N TRP A 79 3.81 -17.76 -10.81
CA TRP A 79 5.06 -17.20 -11.30
C TRP A 79 5.54 -16.12 -10.34
N TYR A 80 6.84 -15.89 -10.31
CA TYR A 80 7.43 -14.83 -9.54
C TYR A 80 8.53 -14.10 -10.30
N CYS A 81 8.63 -12.80 -10.05
CA CYS A 81 9.68 -11.91 -10.53
C CYS A 81 10.48 -11.42 -9.32
N LEU A 82 11.79 -11.70 -9.29
CA LEU A 82 12.70 -11.30 -8.22
C LEU A 82 13.26 -9.91 -8.53
N ILE A 83 13.30 -9.01 -7.54
CA ILE A 83 13.88 -7.66 -7.73
C ILE A 83 15.33 -7.70 -8.24
N GLU A 84 16.11 -8.71 -7.82
CA GLU A 84 17.50 -8.91 -8.26
C GLU A 84 17.64 -9.32 -9.73
N LYS A 85 16.57 -9.80 -10.38
CA LYS A 85 16.56 -10.21 -11.80
C LYS A 85 15.88 -9.19 -12.70
N VAL A 86 15.25 -8.17 -12.13
CA VAL A 86 14.64 -7.05 -12.86
C VAL A 86 15.75 -6.21 -13.49
N ALA A 87 15.55 -5.81 -14.74
CA ALA A 87 16.45 -4.90 -15.46
C ALA A 87 16.61 -3.60 -14.67
N GLU A 88 17.79 -2.97 -14.72
CA GLU A 88 18.09 -1.83 -13.85
C GLU A 88 17.11 -0.66 -14.06
N GLU A 89 16.76 -0.39 -15.32
CA GLU A 89 15.78 0.59 -15.76
C GLU A 89 14.35 0.32 -15.22
N ASP A 90 14.01 -0.94 -14.94
CA ASP A 90 12.68 -1.36 -14.49
C ASP A 90 12.57 -1.49 -12.97
N ARG A 91 13.67 -1.34 -12.22
CA ARG A 91 13.66 -1.48 -10.75
C ARG A 91 12.74 -0.48 -10.07
N LEU A 92 12.68 0.75 -10.56
CA LEU A 92 11.77 1.76 -10.03
C LEU A 92 10.31 1.36 -10.29
N THR A 93 10.02 0.81 -11.48
CA THR A 93 8.69 0.29 -11.83
C THR A 93 8.30 -0.89 -10.96
N PHE A 94 9.23 -1.83 -10.68
CA PHE A 94 9.01 -2.91 -9.73
C PHE A 94 8.59 -2.38 -8.35
N CYS A 95 9.35 -1.43 -7.78
CA CYS A 95 9.06 -0.89 -6.45
C CYS A 95 7.72 -0.13 -6.44
N ARG A 96 7.44 0.68 -7.48
CA ARG A 96 6.14 1.37 -7.63
C ARG A 96 5.00 0.38 -7.70
N PHE A 97 5.16 -0.72 -8.46
CA PHE A 97 4.14 -1.75 -8.59
C PHE A 97 3.91 -2.47 -7.26
N ALA A 98 4.97 -2.89 -6.58
CA ALA A 98 4.87 -3.53 -5.28
C ALA A 98 4.16 -2.64 -4.24
N ARG A 99 4.48 -1.34 -4.22
CA ARG A 99 3.80 -0.36 -3.38
C ARG A 99 2.32 -0.21 -3.74
N GLN A 100 1.99 -0.21 -5.03
CA GLN A 100 0.62 -0.14 -5.52
C GLN A 100 -0.20 -1.38 -5.11
N ILE A 101 0.39 -2.58 -5.20
CA ILE A 101 -0.22 -3.82 -4.70
C ILE A 101 -0.58 -3.66 -3.22
N ARG A 102 0.38 -3.24 -2.36
CA ARG A 102 0.14 -3.09 -0.91
C ARG A 102 -0.90 -2.01 -0.58
N ARG A 103 -0.95 -0.91 -1.34
CA ARG A 103 -1.86 0.23 -1.06
C ARG A 103 -3.27 0.08 -1.63
N ARG A 104 -3.40 -0.53 -2.81
CA ARG A 104 -4.66 -0.58 -3.58
C ARG A 104 -5.23 -1.97 -3.73
N GLY A 105 -4.48 -2.99 -3.34
CA GLY A 105 -4.96 -4.36 -3.37
C GLY A 105 -6.10 -4.61 -2.40
N TYR A 106 -6.80 -5.72 -2.62
CA TYR A 106 -7.81 -6.26 -1.73
C TYR A 106 -7.21 -7.36 -0.85
N ARG A 107 -7.82 -7.58 0.33
CA ARG A 107 -7.38 -8.62 1.26
C ARG A 107 -8.11 -9.92 0.96
N GLN A 108 -7.35 -10.99 0.82
CA GLN A 108 -7.87 -12.36 0.76
C GLN A 108 -7.07 -13.24 1.71
N ARG A 109 -7.71 -14.26 2.29
CA ARG A 109 -7.00 -15.25 3.09
C ARG A 109 -6.25 -16.20 2.18
N PHE A 110 -4.99 -16.43 2.52
CA PHE A 110 -4.23 -17.58 2.05
C PHE A 110 -3.92 -18.43 3.27
N ARG A 111 -4.60 -19.58 3.39
CA ARG A 111 -4.57 -20.42 4.59
C ARG A 111 -4.93 -19.60 5.85
N LYS A 112 -4.01 -19.51 6.82
CA LYS A 112 -4.20 -18.81 8.10
C LYS A 112 -3.73 -17.35 8.07
N ARG A 113 -3.25 -16.84 6.93
CA ARG A 113 -2.69 -15.49 6.81
C ARG A 113 -3.54 -14.64 5.88
N TRP A 114 -3.63 -13.35 6.19
CA TRP A 114 -4.13 -12.37 5.25
C TRP A 114 -3.02 -11.99 4.28
N GLN A 115 -3.38 -11.86 3.01
CA GLN A 115 -2.50 -11.43 1.95
C GLN A 115 -3.22 -10.35 1.15
N THR A 116 -2.48 -9.32 0.76
CA THR A 116 -2.98 -8.30 -0.17
C THR A 116 -2.72 -8.74 -1.60
N TYR A 117 -3.77 -8.77 -2.42
CA TYR A 117 -3.74 -9.09 -3.84
C TYR A 117 -4.18 -7.90 -4.67
N TYR A 118 -3.67 -7.79 -5.89
CA TYR A 118 -4.06 -6.74 -6.82
C TYR A 118 -4.25 -7.32 -8.20
N ASP A 119 -5.36 -6.97 -8.84
CA ASP A 119 -5.82 -7.57 -10.09
C ASP A 119 -5.48 -6.65 -11.26
N VAL A 120 -4.76 -7.17 -12.26
CA VAL A 120 -4.39 -6.43 -13.49
C VAL A 120 -4.46 -7.39 -14.68
N GLY A 121 -5.17 -7.02 -15.75
CA GLY A 121 -5.36 -7.89 -16.91
C GLY A 121 -5.93 -9.27 -16.53
N PRO A 122 -5.31 -10.39 -16.95
CA PRO A 122 -5.76 -11.74 -16.60
C PRO A 122 -5.21 -12.25 -15.26
N ASP A 123 -4.30 -11.52 -14.62
CA ASP A 123 -3.51 -12.00 -13.48
C ASP A 123 -3.88 -11.29 -12.16
N LYS A 124 -3.72 -12.01 -11.05
CA LYS A 124 -3.66 -11.44 -9.69
C LYS A 124 -2.21 -11.43 -9.21
N PHE A 125 -1.83 -10.37 -8.50
CA PHE A 125 -0.47 -10.12 -8.05
C PHE A 125 -0.39 -9.98 -6.53
N TRP A 126 0.70 -10.43 -5.93
CA TRP A 126 0.99 -10.20 -4.51
C TRP A 126 2.50 -10.11 -4.26
N VAL A 127 2.90 -9.46 -3.19
CA VAL A 127 4.32 -9.24 -2.86
C VAL A 127 4.80 -10.15 -1.73
N ILE A 128 6.07 -10.52 -1.76
CA ILE A 128 6.78 -11.12 -0.63
C ILE A 128 7.98 -10.24 -0.31
N GLY A 129 8.22 -10.02 0.99
CA GLY A 129 9.33 -9.22 1.48
C GLY A 129 9.62 -9.48 2.96
N TYR A 130 10.57 -8.74 3.54
CA TYR A 130 10.90 -8.85 4.97
C TYR A 130 9.83 -8.25 5.87
N GLY A 131 9.03 -7.37 5.30
CA GLY A 131 7.89 -6.77 5.94
C GLY A 131 6.67 -7.67 6.17
N LYS A 132 5.71 -7.16 6.93
CA LYS A 132 4.41 -7.85 7.09
C LYS A 132 3.69 -7.92 5.75
N LEU A 133 3.22 -9.11 5.37
CA LEU A 133 2.59 -9.38 4.08
C LEU A 133 1.33 -8.54 3.81
N ASP A 134 0.64 -8.08 4.86
CA ASP A 134 -0.61 -7.33 4.80
C ASP A 134 -0.53 -5.92 5.41
N ASP A 135 0.67 -5.42 5.75
CA ASP A 135 0.82 -4.06 6.27
C ASP A 135 1.12 -3.07 5.13
N PRO A 136 0.19 -2.18 4.78
CA PRO A 136 0.38 -1.22 3.69
C PRO A 136 1.42 -0.13 3.99
N ARG A 137 1.92 -0.04 5.23
CA ARG A 137 2.95 0.93 5.65
C ARG A 137 4.37 0.45 5.37
N ASP A 138 4.52 -0.84 5.17
CA ASP A 138 5.78 -1.50 4.93
C ASP A 138 5.89 -1.63 3.41
N VAL A 139 6.56 -0.70 2.71
CA VAL A 139 6.48 -0.62 1.24
C VAL A 139 7.81 -0.82 0.52
N ASP A 140 8.92 -0.72 1.25
CA ASP A 140 10.27 -0.73 0.66
C ASP A 140 10.96 -2.09 0.85
N ASP A 141 10.52 -2.91 1.79
CA ASP A 141 11.02 -4.27 1.98
C ASP A 141 10.26 -5.26 1.10
N VAL A 142 10.65 -5.34 -0.18
CA VAL A 142 10.08 -6.26 -1.18
C VAL A 142 11.19 -7.05 -1.86
N ILE A 143 11.07 -8.37 -1.85
CA ILE A 143 12.02 -9.30 -2.48
C ILE A 143 11.50 -9.72 -3.85
N LEU A 144 10.19 -9.97 -3.97
CA LEU A 144 9.58 -10.46 -5.19
C LEU A 144 8.10 -10.07 -5.34
N ILE A 145 7.66 -10.04 -6.59
CA ILE A 145 6.25 -9.96 -6.97
C ILE A 145 5.86 -11.32 -7.54
N ASN A 146 4.78 -11.90 -7.02
CA ASN A 146 4.15 -13.10 -7.54
C ASN A 146 2.98 -12.73 -8.45
N ARG A 147 2.65 -13.63 -9.37
CA ARG A 147 1.43 -13.60 -10.16
C ARG A 147 0.82 -14.98 -10.37
N ALA A 148 -0.49 -15.04 -10.53
CA ALA A 148 -1.23 -16.21 -10.96
C ALA A 148 -2.49 -15.79 -11.75
N PRO A 149 -3.08 -16.65 -12.59
CA PRO A 149 -4.34 -16.35 -13.26
C PRO A 149 -5.45 -15.97 -12.26
N LYS A 150 -6.29 -15.01 -12.66
CA LYS A 150 -7.55 -14.73 -11.96
C LYS A 150 -8.47 -15.94 -12.07
N GLY A 151 -9.16 -16.26 -10.98
CA GLY A 151 -10.06 -17.42 -10.93
C GLY A 151 -9.40 -18.73 -10.51
N ASP A 152 -8.06 -18.83 -10.50
CA ASP A 152 -7.39 -19.92 -9.80
C ASP A 152 -7.65 -19.77 -8.30
N ALA A 153 -8.55 -20.61 -7.79
CA ALA A 153 -8.91 -20.65 -6.38
C ALA A 153 -7.69 -21.09 -5.58
N TYR A 154 -7.04 -20.12 -4.95
CA TYR A 154 -6.12 -20.40 -3.86
C TYR A 154 -6.98 -20.67 -2.61
N PRO A 155 -7.01 -21.91 -2.08
CA PRO A 155 -7.73 -22.22 -0.85
C PRO A 155 -7.16 -21.52 0.39
#